data_AF-A0A0G0KBF6-F1
#
_entry.id   AF-A0A0G0KBF6-F1
#
_cell.length_a   1.000
_cell.length_b   1.000
_cell.length_c   1.000
_cell.angle_alpha   90.00
_cell.angle_beta   90.00
_cell.angle_gamma   90.00
#
_symmetry.space_group_name_H-M   'P 1'
#
loop_
_entity.id
_entity.type
_entity.pdbx_description
1 polymer ?
#
loop_
_entity_poly.entity_id
_entity_poly.type
_entity_poly.pdbx_seq_one_letter_code
_entity_poly.pdbx_strand_id
1 'polypeptide(L)' 'MKTIGIDISPLNDKQKTGIGVYTFELIKVLLEINKQDRFVLFGISTFETRNYLKNIEYKKYSNARLAIYTIPARAFSKH' A
#
# COMPACT_ATOMS: atom_id res chain seq x y z
N MET A 1 -7.86 -18.49 -9.74
CA MET A 1 -7.75 -17.03 -9.48
C MET A 1 -7.90 -16.81 -7.99
N LYS A 2 -6.81 -16.45 -7.32
CA LYS A 2 -6.81 -16.13 -5.89
C LYS A 2 -6.84 -14.61 -5.71
N THR A 3 -7.24 -14.18 -4.52
CA THR A 3 -7.11 -12.78 -4.09
C THR A 3 -6.00 -12.70 -3.07
N ILE A 4 -5.00 -11.85 -3.31
CA ILE A 4 -3.82 -11.67 -2.46
C ILE A 4 -3.89 -10.27 -1.87
N GLY A 5 -3.88 -10.19 -0.54
CA GLY A 5 -3.75 -8.92 0.17
C GLY A 5 -2.27 -8.60 0.41
N ILE A 6 -1.86 -7.36 0.14
CA ILE A 6 -0.52 -6.87 0.49
C ILE A 6 -0.68 -5.62 1.34
N ASP A 7 -0.06 -5.63 2.53
CA ASP A 7 -0.01 -4.46 3.40
C ASP A 7 0.98 -3.42 2.86
N ILE A 8 0.47 -2.23 2.57
CA ILE A 8 1.23 -1.07 2.11
C ILE A 8 1.43 0.00 3.18
N SER A 9 1.02 -0.26 4.43
CA SER A 9 1.22 0.65 5.56
C SER A 9 2.70 1.02 5.81
N PRO A 10 3.70 0.17 5.51
CA PRO A 10 5.11 0.57 5.55
C PRO A 10 5.47 1.71 4.58
N LEU A 11 4.63 1.98 3.57
CA LEU A 11 4.80 3.08 2.61
C LEU A 11 4.18 4.40 3.11
N ASN A 12 3.63 4.45 4.33
CA ASN A 12 3.10 5.69 4.92
C ASN A 12 4.19 6.71 5.23
N ASP A 13 5.41 6.25 5.48
CA ASP A 13 6.49 7.12 5.90
C ASP A 13 6.96 7.98 4.71
N LYS A 14 7.07 9.29 4.93
CA LYS A 14 7.58 10.22 3.92
C LYS A 14 9.06 9.97 3.65
N GLN A 15 9.78 9.43 4.63
CA GLN A 15 11.14 8.97 4.45
C GLN A 15 11.10 7.54 3.92
N LYS A 16 11.64 7.33 2.72
CA LYS A 16 11.83 5.99 2.16
C LYS A 16 12.88 5.25 2.99
N THR A 17 12.45 4.63 4.08
CA THR A 17 13.27 3.67 4.83
C THR A 17 13.63 2.50 3.90
N GLY A 18 14.69 1.75 4.22
CA GLY A 18 15.06 0.56 3.44
C GLY A 18 13.88 -0.42 3.28
N ILE A 19 13.00 -0.49 4.29
CA ILE A 19 11.77 -1.27 4.27
C ILE A 19 10.80 -0.72 3.22
N GLY A 20 10.56 0.60 3.18
CA GLY A 20 9.67 1.21 2.20
C GLY A 20 10.13 1.00 0.75
N VAL A 21 11.44 1.09 0.50
CA VAL A 21 12.03 0.81 -0.83
C VAL A 21 11.81 -0.66 -1.20
N TYR A 22 12.14 -1.58 -0.31
CA TYR A 22 11.96 -3.01 -0.54
C TYR A 22 10.49 -3.37 -0.81
N THR A 23 9.57 -2.87 0.02
CA THR A 23 8.13 -3.12 -0.15
C THR A 23 7.62 -2.59 -1.48
N PHE A 24 8.05 -1.39 -1.90
CA PHE A 24 7.65 -0.82 -3.19
C PHE A 24 8.13 -1.67 -4.38
N GLU A 25 9.41 -2.06 -4.41
CA GLU A 25 9.96 -2.87 -5.49
C GLU A 25 9.34 -4.28 -5.53
N LEU A 26 9.10 -4.89 -4.36
CA LEU A 26 8.43 -6.19 -4.28
C LEU A 26 7.02 -6.12 -4.87
N ILE A 27 6.22 -5.12 -4.51
CA ILE A 27 4.86 -4.94 -5.04
C ILE A 27 4.91 -4.76 -6.56
N LYS A 28 5.80 -3.90 -7.05
CA LYS A 28 5.98 -3.65 -8.48
C LYS A 28 6.26 -4.94 -9.24
N VAL A 29 7.25 -5.71 -8.79
CA VAL A 29 7.64 -7.00 -9.43
C VAL A 29 6.50 -8.01 -9.38
N LEU A 30 5.79 -8.12 -8.25
CA LEU A 30 4.65 -9.04 -8.11
C LEU A 30 3.51 -8.71 -9.08
N LEU A 31 3.15 -7.42 -9.20
CA LEU A 31 2.11 -6.97 -10.11
C LEU A 31 2.55 -7.10 -11.59
N GLU A 32 3.84 -7.03 -11.87
CA GLU A 32 4.41 -7.25 -13.21
C GLU A 32 4.38 -8.72 -13.62
N ILE A 33 4.82 -9.62 -12.76
CA ILE A 33 4.97 -11.05 -13.09
C ILE A 33 3.64 -11.80 -12.99
N ASN A 34 2.86 -11.58 -11.94
CA ASN A 34 1.61 -12.31 -11.72
C ASN A 34 0.44 -11.52 -12.31
N LYS A 35 -0.01 -11.92 -13.50
CA LYS A 35 -1.22 -11.37 -14.16
C LYS A 35 -2.50 -12.17 -13.88
N GLN A 36 -2.39 -13.34 -13.27
CA GLN A 36 -3.50 -14.28 -13.10
C GLN A 36 -4.29 -14.01 -11.82
N ASP A 37 -3.62 -13.60 -10.75
CA ASP A 37 -4.25 -13.33 -9.46
C ASP A 37 -4.63 -11.86 -9.31
N ARG A 38 -5.59 -11.61 -8.42
CA ARG A 38 -6.02 -10.25 -8.06
C ARG A 38 -5.30 -9.80 -6.80
N PHE A 39 -4.74 -8.60 -6.84
CA PHE A 39 -4.03 -7.99 -5.73
C PHE A 39 -4.85 -6.88 -5.09
N VAL A 40 -4.92 -6.90 -3.77
CA VAL A 40 -5.51 -5.85 -2.94
C VAL A 40 -4.38 -5.22 -2.15
N LEU A 41 -3.93 -4.06 -2.59
CA LEU A 41 -2.99 -3.24 -1.85
C LEU A 41 -3.78 -2.54 -0.74
N PHE A 42 -3.64 -3.00 0.50
CA PHE A 42 -4.38 -2.47 1.63
C PHE A 42 -3.45 -1.75 2.60
N GLY A 43 -3.90 -0.65 3.18
CA GLY A 43 -3.06 0.10 4.13
C GLY A 43 -3.89 0.91 5.10
N ILE A 44 -3.36 1.04 6.31
CA ILE A 44 -3.87 1.97 7.32
C ILE A 44 -3.14 3.29 7.12
N SER A 45 -3.82 4.42 7.21
CA SER A 45 -3.22 5.76 7.11
C SER A 45 -3.78 6.69 8.17
N THR A 46 -3.05 7.75 8.46
CA THR A 46 -3.58 8.97 9.09
C THR A 46 -4.07 9.93 8.01
N PHE A 47 -4.78 11.00 8.39
CA PHE A 47 -5.16 12.05 7.43
C PHE A 47 -3.95 12.66 6.69
N GLU A 48 -2.80 12.72 7.34
CA GLU A 48 -1.56 13.28 6.78
C GLU A 48 -0.87 12.34 5.78
N THR A 49 -0.94 11.03 6.02
CA THR A 49 -0.24 10.00 5.21
C THR A 49 -1.13 9.41 4.12
N ARG A 50 -2.46 9.60 4.19
CA ARG A 50 -3.43 9.10 3.21
C ARG A 50 -3.09 9.48 1.77
N ASN A 51 -2.65 10.72 1.54
CA ASN A 51 -2.33 11.20 0.19
C ASN A 51 -1.13 10.48 -0.41
N TYR A 52 -0.17 10.02 0.42
CA TYR A 52 0.97 9.24 -0.05
C TYR A 52 0.52 7.86 -0.54
N LEU A 53 -0.22 7.11 0.28
CA LEU A 53 -0.70 5.79 -0.12
C LEU A 53 -1.64 5.84 -1.33
N LYS A 54 -2.49 6.88 -1.41
CA LYS A 54 -3.45 7.02 -2.52
C LYS A 54 -2.77 7.19 -3.89
N ASN A 55 -1.55 7.72 -3.91
CA ASN A 55 -0.82 8.06 -5.11
C ASN A 55 0.25 7.02 -5.50
N ILE A 56 0.30 5.86 -4.84
CA ILE A 56 1.18 4.76 -5.28
C ILE A 56 0.82 4.36 -6.71
N GLU A 57 1.84 4.06 -7.52
CA GLU A 57 1.68 3.71 -8.92
C GLU A 57 1.20 2.25 -9.09
N TYR A 58 -0.10 2.01 -8.88
CA TYR A 58 -0.72 0.69 -9.07
C TYR A 58 -1.72 0.64 -10.24
N LYS A 59 -2.24 1.80 -10.67
CA LYS A 59 -3.34 1.90 -11.64
C LYS A 59 -3.05 1.31 -13.02
N LYS A 60 -1.77 1.21 -13.40
CA LYS A 60 -1.34 0.58 -14.65
C LYS A 60 -1.52 -0.94 -14.66
N TYR A 61 -1.71 -1.56 -13.49
CA TYR A 61 -1.91 -3.00 -13.35
C TYR A 61 -3.41 -3.30 -13.26
N SER A 62 -3.97 -3.95 -14.28
CA SER A 62 -5.40 -4.28 -14.37
C SER A 62 -5.88 -5.24 -13.29
N ASN A 63 -4.96 -5.97 -12.66
CA ASN A 63 -5.22 -6.94 -11.60
C ASN A 63 -4.96 -6.38 -10.18
N ALA A 64 -4.72 -5.08 -10.02
CA ALA A 64 -4.50 -4.44 -8.73
C ALA A 64 -5.63 -3.49 -8.35
N ARG A 65 -6.04 -3.50 -7.08
CA ARG A 65 -6.89 -2.47 -6.48
C ARG A 65 -6.31 -1.99 -5.16
N LEU A 66 -6.71 -0.78 -4.77
CA LEU A 66 -6.26 -0.12 -3.56
C LEU A 66 -7.41 -0.04 -2.53
N ALA A 67 -7.09 -0.34 -1.27
CA ALA A 67 -8.02 -0.24 -0.13
C ALA A 67 -7.33 0.46 1.04
N ILE A 68 -7.57 1.77 1.20
CA ILE A 68 -6.98 2.55 2.28
C ILE A 68 -8.01 2.80 3.37
N TYR A 69 -7.65 2.46 4.61
CA TYR A 69 -8.41 2.79 5.81
C TYR A 69 -7.73 3.96 6.51
N THR A 70 -8.45 5.06 6.68
CA THR A 70 -7.91 6.22 7.39
C THR A 70 -8.40 6.22 8.83
N ILE A 71 -7.46 6.24 9.76
CA ILE A 71 -7.71 6.28 11.20
C ILE A 71 -7.36 7.70 11.71
N PRO A 72 -8.19 8.31 12.58
CA PRO A 72 -7.86 9.60 13.17
C PRO A 72 -6.56 9.51 13.97
N ALA A 73 -5.65 10.48 13.81
CA ALA A 73 -4.39 10.51 14.56
C ALA A 73 -4.59 10.48 16.08
N ARG A 74 -5.71 11.05 16.57
CA ARG A 74 -6.14 10.99 17.98
C ARG A 74 -6.39 9.58 18.52
N ALA A 75 -6.59 8.59 17.65
CA ALA A 75 -6.69 7.19 18.07
C ALA A 75 -5.36 6.63 18.56
N PHE A 76 -4.23 7.24 18.16
CA PHE A 76 -2.87 6.80 18.51
C PHE A 76 -2.24 7.66 19.62
N SER A 77 -2.87 8.74 20.05
CA SER A 77 -2.31 9.70 21.03
C SER A 77 -2.48 9.29 22.50
N LYS A 78 -2.77 8.02 22.78
CA LYS A 78 -2.98 7.49 24.15
C LYS A 78 -1.85 6.55 24.61
N HIS A 79 -0.73 6.54 23.91
CA HIS A 79 0.47 5.79 24.29
C HIS A 79 1.62 6.75 24.55
#